data_AF-A0A0R0EZT3-F1
#
_entry.id   AF-A0A0R0EZT3-F1
#
_cell.length_a   1.000
_cell.length_b   1.000
_cell.length_c   1.000
_cell.angle_alpha   90.00
_cell.angle_beta   90.00
_cell.angle_gamma   90.00
#
_symmetry.space_group_name_H-M   'P 1'
#
loop_
_entity.id
_entity.type
_entity.pdbx_description
1 polymer ?
#
loop_
_entity_poly.entity_id
_entity_poly.type
_entity_poly.pdbx_seq_one_letter_code
_entity_poly.pdbx_strand_id
1 'polypeptide(L)'
;MSDNGEEDGENRPVLYLNERILSSLSRRSVAAHPWHDLEIGNFVDIIACSCSIVVQITKGSKVKYELDKKTGLIKVDRVLYSSFVYPYNYGFIPRTLCEDNDPIDVLVLMQEPVLPGCFLRARAIVLMPMIDGGEKDDKIIAVCADDLEYKHFTNYKELVPHASPRSDISLKIVSFFLVLYIKYILVFRLFHLFLTSISTY
;
A
#
# COMPACT_ATOMS: atom_id res chain seq x y z
N MET A 1 23.66 -16.47 -74.84
CA MET A 1 22.32 -16.32 -74.25
C MET A 1 22.48 -16.46 -72.74
N SER A 2 22.79 -15.36 -72.06
CA SER A 2 21.84 -14.46 -71.37
C SER A 2 21.38 -15.03 -70.03
N ASP A 3 22.19 -14.70 -69.02
CA ASP A 3 21.87 -14.14 -67.70
C ASP A 3 20.52 -14.47 -67.07
N ASN A 4 20.58 -14.88 -65.79
CA ASN A 4 19.66 -14.48 -64.72
C ASN A 4 20.21 -15.04 -63.40
N GLY A 5 21.07 -14.26 -62.76
CA GLY A 5 21.31 -14.37 -61.32
C GLY A 5 20.09 -13.81 -60.57
N GLU A 6 19.36 -14.68 -59.89
CA GLU A 6 18.25 -14.30 -59.02
C GLU A 6 18.80 -14.31 -57.57
N GLU A 7 19.05 -13.12 -57.05
CA GLU A 7 19.42 -12.91 -55.65
C GLU A 7 18.22 -13.23 -54.76
N ASP A 8 18.34 -14.30 -53.97
CA ASP A 8 17.45 -14.64 -52.86
C ASP A 8 17.53 -13.56 -51.77
N GLY A 9 16.78 -12.49 -51.98
CA GLY A 9 16.50 -11.46 -50.98
C GLY A 9 15.66 -12.04 -49.85
N GLU A 10 16.36 -12.48 -48.80
CA GLU A 10 15.85 -12.96 -47.51
C GLU A 10 14.70 -12.08 -47.01
N ASN A 11 13.47 -12.56 -47.18
CA ASN A 11 12.22 -11.88 -46.78
C ASN A 11 12.09 -11.89 -45.25
N ARG A 12 12.86 -11.04 -44.56
CA ARG A 12 12.74 -10.87 -43.11
C ARG A 12 11.40 -10.21 -42.80
N PRO A 13 10.58 -10.80 -41.92
CA PRO A 13 9.31 -10.19 -41.54
C PRO A 13 9.60 -8.85 -40.86
N VAL A 14 9.16 -7.77 -41.49
CA VAL A 14 9.16 -6.44 -40.88
C VAL A 14 8.22 -6.52 -39.68
N LEU A 15 8.79 -6.52 -38.47
CA LEU A 15 8.02 -6.50 -37.23
C LEU A 15 7.35 -5.14 -37.09
N TYR A 16 6.10 -5.04 -37.52
CA TYR A 16 5.27 -3.86 -37.25
C TYR A 16 4.90 -3.86 -35.77
N LEU A 17 5.49 -2.92 -35.02
CA LEU A 17 5.04 -2.61 -33.67
C LEU A 17 3.57 -2.20 -33.74
N ASN A 18 2.71 -2.90 -33.02
CA ASN A 18 1.29 -2.56 -33.03
C ASN A 18 1.06 -1.16 -32.42
N GLU A 19 -0.08 -0.55 -32.76
CA GLU A 19 -0.56 0.74 -32.24
C GLU A 19 -0.48 0.86 -30.71
N ARG A 20 -0.58 -0.26 -29.99
CA ARG A 20 -0.46 -0.31 -28.53
C ARG A 20 0.97 -0.05 -28.06
N ILE A 21 1.97 -0.59 -28.77
CA ILE A 21 3.38 -0.33 -28.48
C ILE A 21 3.77 1.09 -28.94
N LEU A 22 3.31 1.53 -30.11
CA LEU A 22 3.55 2.89 -30.60
C LEU A 22 2.91 3.96 -29.68
N SER A 23 1.69 3.74 -29.19
CA SER A 23 1.05 4.65 -28.23
C SER A 23 1.75 4.64 -26.86
N SER A 24 2.32 3.50 -26.45
CA SER A 24 3.13 3.39 -25.23
C SER A 24 4.49 4.10 -25.33
N LEU A 25 5.05 4.18 -26.55
CA LEU A 25 6.29 4.92 -26.83
C LEU A 25 6.04 6.43 -26.98
N SER A 26 4.86 6.84 -27.46
CA SER A 26 4.52 8.26 -27.65
C SER A 26 4.16 8.98 -26.34
N ARG A 27 3.53 8.27 -25.39
CA ARG A 27 3.44 8.74 -24.01
C ARG A 27 4.81 8.54 -23.40
N ARG A 28 5.63 9.61 -23.34
CA ARG A 28 6.84 9.61 -22.49
C ARG A 28 6.44 8.97 -21.16
N SER A 29 6.88 7.74 -20.91
CA SER A 29 6.61 7.05 -19.66
C SER A 29 7.49 7.73 -18.62
N VAL A 30 7.03 8.88 -18.13
CA VAL A 30 7.61 9.48 -16.94
C VAL A 30 7.32 8.48 -15.83
N ALA A 31 8.38 7.91 -15.26
CA ALA A 31 8.24 7.02 -14.12
C ALA A 31 7.46 7.77 -13.03
N ALA A 32 6.29 7.24 -12.69
CA ALA A 32 5.37 7.90 -11.78
C ALA A 32 5.88 7.79 -10.34
N HIS A 33 6.00 8.92 -9.65
CA HIS A 33 6.16 8.96 -8.21
C HIS A 33 4.88 8.45 -7.55
N PRO A 34 4.91 7.37 -6.73
CA PRO A 34 3.70 6.71 -6.23
C PRO A 34 2.78 7.62 -5.42
N TRP A 35 3.32 8.65 -4.77
CA TRP A 35 2.51 9.60 -4.00
C TRP A 35 1.97 10.77 -4.82
N HIS A 36 2.69 11.26 -5.83
CA HIS A 36 2.32 12.49 -6.52
C HIS A 36 1.63 12.21 -7.86
N ASP A 37 2.12 11.22 -8.60
CA ASP A 37 1.72 11.01 -9.98
C ASP A 37 0.60 9.98 -10.10
N LEU A 38 0.49 9.04 -9.16
CA LEU A 38 -0.61 8.07 -9.14
C LEU A 38 -1.95 8.76 -8.81
N GLU A 39 -2.96 8.50 -9.64
CA GLU A 39 -4.30 9.01 -9.40
C GLU A 39 -4.97 8.28 -8.23
N ILE A 40 -5.72 9.04 -7.41
CA ILE A 40 -6.51 8.48 -6.31
C ILE A 40 -7.59 7.51 -6.83
N GLY A 41 -8.03 7.65 -8.07
CA GLY A 41 -9.12 6.87 -8.65
C GLY A 41 -10.44 7.66 -8.70
N ASN A 42 -11.44 7.02 -9.29
CA ASN A 42 -12.70 7.66 -9.64
C ASN A 42 -13.72 7.52 -8.51
N PHE A 43 -14.14 8.66 -7.93
CA PHE A 43 -15.18 8.75 -6.90
C PHE A 43 -16.62 8.74 -7.44
N VAL A 44 -16.82 8.20 -8.64
CA VAL A 44 -18.04 8.45 -9.43
C VAL A 44 -19.28 7.81 -8.80
N ASP A 45 -19.10 6.73 -8.02
CA ASP A 45 -20.18 6.05 -7.32
C ASP A 45 -19.97 6.11 -5.81
N ILE A 46 -20.80 6.88 -5.10
CA ILE A 46 -20.72 7.04 -3.63
C ILE A 46 -20.74 5.68 -2.89
N ILE A 47 -21.45 4.68 -3.45
CA ILE A 47 -21.56 3.32 -2.87
C ILE A 47 -20.35 2.45 -3.22
N ALA A 48 -19.70 2.67 -4.37
CA ALA A 48 -18.58 1.87 -4.87
C ALA A 48 -17.24 2.62 -4.82
N CYS A 49 -17.20 3.80 -4.21
CA CYS A 49 -16.05 4.68 -4.10
C CYS A 49 -14.83 3.88 -3.65
N SER A 50 -13.95 3.59 -4.61
CA SER A 50 -12.71 2.88 -4.39
C SER A 50 -11.58 3.80 -4.78
N CYS A 51 -10.56 3.82 -3.94
CA CYS A 51 -9.35 4.59 -4.14
C CYS A 51 -8.15 3.68 -4.36
N SER A 52 -7.16 4.19 -5.08
CA SER A 52 -5.86 3.59 -5.20
C SER A 52 -5.17 3.61 -3.84
N ILE A 53 -4.56 2.50 -3.45
CA ILE A 53 -3.70 2.41 -2.27
C ILE A 53 -2.37 1.84 -2.71
N VAL A 54 -1.29 2.53 -2.37
CA VAL A 54 0.08 2.05 -2.59
C VAL A 54 0.50 1.26 -1.35
N VAL A 55 0.74 -0.03 -1.52
CA VAL A 55 1.16 -0.92 -0.43
C VAL A 55 2.63 -0.66 -0.10
N GLN A 56 2.92 -0.46 1.18
CA GLN A 56 4.28 -0.37 1.71
C GLN A 56 4.66 -1.67 2.42
N ILE A 57 3.75 -2.25 3.19
CA ILE A 57 4.05 -3.40 4.06
C ILE A 57 3.11 -4.54 3.74
N THR A 58 3.70 -5.68 3.39
CA THR A 58 2.97 -6.91 3.12
C THR A 58 2.42 -7.51 4.41
N LYS A 59 1.21 -8.08 4.33
CA LYS A 59 0.64 -8.95 5.37
C LYS A 59 1.66 -10.00 5.82
N GLY A 60 1.88 -10.11 7.13
CA GLY A 60 2.84 -11.03 7.75
C GLY A 60 4.27 -10.51 7.84
N SER A 61 4.57 -9.30 7.35
CA SER A 61 5.91 -8.73 7.42
C SER A 61 6.29 -8.25 8.84
N LYS A 62 7.56 -8.48 9.23
CA LYS A 62 8.24 -7.82 10.37
C LYS A 62 9.06 -6.61 9.95
N VAL A 63 9.15 -6.32 8.65
CA VAL A 63 9.89 -5.16 8.15
C VAL A 63 8.89 -4.03 7.97
N LYS A 64 9.10 -2.91 8.69
CA LYS A 64 8.41 -1.65 8.44
C LYS A 64 9.10 -0.98 7.28
N TYR A 65 8.53 -1.17 6.11
CA TYR A 65 8.84 -0.37 4.94
C TYR A 65 8.10 0.97 5.01
N GLU A 66 8.65 1.98 4.33
CA GLU A 66 7.97 3.24 4.11
C GLU A 66 8.34 3.83 2.76
N LEU A 67 7.52 4.76 2.30
CA LEU A 67 7.81 5.57 1.13
C LEU A 67 8.92 6.57 1.49
N ASP A 68 10.02 6.56 0.74
CA ASP A 68 10.91 7.70 0.72
C ASP A 68 10.29 8.82 -0.11
N LYS A 69 9.68 9.81 0.57
CA LYS A 69 8.92 10.92 -0.02
C LYS A 69 9.69 11.71 -1.08
N LYS A 70 11.03 11.70 -1.04
CA LYS A 70 11.87 12.43 -1.99
C LYS A 70 12.06 11.68 -3.31
N THR A 71 12.23 10.35 -3.26
CA THR A 71 12.59 9.54 -4.43
C THR A 71 11.42 8.72 -4.98
N GLY A 72 10.38 8.50 -4.18
CA GLY A 72 9.26 7.62 -4.51
C GLY A 72 9.56 6.14 -4.34
N LEU A 73 10.76 5.79 -3.86
CA LEU A 73 11.17 4.42 -3.63
C LEU A 73 10.66 3.91 -2.28
N ILE A 74 10.54 2.59 -2.16
CA ILE A 74 10.28 1.95 -0.88
C ILE A 74 11.62 1.75 -0.16
N LYS A 75 11.74 2.31 1.05
CA LYS A 75 12.89 2.11 1.92
C LYS A 75 12.51 1.31 3.16
N VAL A 76 13.50 0.63 3.75
CA VAL A 76 13.36 0.02 5.07
C VAL A 76 13.52 1.12 6.11
N ASP A 77 12.49 1.38 6.89
CA ASP A 77 12.58 2.25 8.07
C ASP A 77 13.23 1.49 9.22
N ARG A 78 12.66 0.33 9.56
CA ARG A 78 13.17 -0.55 10.60
C ARG A 78 12.62 -1.97 10.50
N VAL A 79 13.33 -2.91 11.10
CA VAL A 79 12.74 -4.21 11.48
C VAL A 79 12.05 -4.04 12.82
N LEU A 80 10.84 -4.59 12.98
CA LEU A 80 10.10 -4.50 14.23
C LEU A 80 10.87 -5.22 15.35
N TYR A 81 11.06 -4.53 16.48
CA TYR A 81 11.77 -5.05 17.65
C TYR A 81 11.01 -6.18 18.36
N SER A 82 9.71 -6.28 18.14
CA SER A 82 8.82 -7.24 18.77
C SER A 82 8.54 -8.44 17.86
N SER A 83 7.97 -9.50 18.42
CA SER A 83 7.55 -10.67 17.66
C SER A 83 6.31 -10.44 16.78
N PHE A 84 5.78 -9.21 16.73
CA PHE A 84 4.60 -8.88 15.95
C PHE A 84 4.91 -8.82 14.44
N VAL A 85 3.90 -9.13 13.65
CA VAL A 85 3.87 -8.98 12.19
C VAL A 85 2.64 -8.16 11.82
N TYR A 86 2.71 -7.42 10.72
CA TYR A 86 1.54 -6.70 10.21
C TYR A 86 0.42 -7.69 9.86
N PRO A 87 -0.78 -7.59 10.46
CA PRO A 87 -1.83 -8.60 10.27
C PRO A 87 -2.48 -8.55 8.88
N TYR A 88 -2.36 -7.41 8.18
CA TYR A 88 -2.90 -7.15 6.85
C TYR A 88 -1.92 -6.31 6.03
N ASN A 89 -2.20 -6.14 4.74
CA ASN A 89 -1.44 -5.25 3.89
C ASN A 89 -1.63 -3.81 4.38
N TYR A 90 -0.56 -3.02 4.37
CA TYR A 90 -0.55 -1.65 4.88
C TYR A 90 0.09 -0.73 3.85
N GLY A 91 -0.44 0.47 3.71
CA GLY A 91 0.02 1.42 2.72
C GLY A 91 -0.62 2.78 2.92
N PHE A 92 -0.65 3.58 1.86
CA PHE A 92 -1.15 4.95 1.90
C PHE A 92 -1.98 5.29 0.65
N ILE A 93 -2.80 6.34 0.75
CA ILE A 93 -3.54 6.88 -0.40
C ILE A 93 -2.66 7.92 -1.11
N PRO A 94 -2.41 7.79 -2.42
CA PRO A 94 -1.66 8.79 -3.17
C PRO A 94 -2.37 10.15 -3.14
N ARG A 95 -1.63 11.25 -3.36
CA ARG A 95 -2.15 12.63 -3.41
C ARG A 95 -3.00 13.05 -2.19
N THR A 96 -2.72 12.46 -1.03
CA THR A 96 -3.26 12.90 0.27
C THR A 96 -2.14 13.46 1.13
N LEU A 97 -2.49 14.27 2.13
CA LEU A 97 -1.55 14.87 3.08
C LEU A 97 -2.23 15.06 4.43
N CYS A 98 -1.61 14.54 5.48
CA CYS A 98 -2.00 14.66 6.88
C CYS A 98 -1.17 15.75 7.60
N GLU A 99 -1.51 16.03 8.85
CA GLU A 99 -0.87 17.08 9.67
C GLU A 99 0.61 16.78 9.99
N ASP A 100 0.99 15.50 9.97
CA ASP A 100 2.36 14.98 10.16
C ASP A 100 3.24 15.07 8.90
N ASN A 101 2.72 15.60 7.79
CA ASN A 101 3.35 15.63 6.47
C ASN A 101 3.55 14.26 5.84
N ASP A 102 2.71 13.28 6.18
CA ASP A 102 2.61 12.00 5.50
C ASP A 102 1.26 11.85 4.77
N PRO A 103 1.19 11.00 3.74
CA PRO A 103 -0.10 10.61 3.17
C PRO A 103 -0.92 9.81 4.19
N ILE A 104 -2.24 9.80 4.03
CA ILE A 104 -3.11 9.07 4.96
C ILE A 104 -2.87 7.56 4.86
N ASP A 105 -2.70 6.96 6.03
CA ASP A 105 -2.40 5.55 6.19
C ASP A 105 -3.65 4.67 6.05
N VAL A 106 -3.47 3.51 5.44
CA VAL A 106 -4.54 2.55 5.22
C VAL A 106 -4.10 1.12 5.48
N LEU A 107 -4.93 0.41 6.24
CA LEU A 107 -4.86 -1.03 6.40
C LEU A 107 -5.88 -1.72 5.49
N VAL A 108 -5.42 -2.60 4.62
CA VAL A 108 -6.24 -3.24 3.57
C VAL A 108 -6.50 -4.70 3.90
N LEU A 109 -7.76 -5.00 4.19
CA LEU A 109 -8.26 -6.36 4.39
C LEU A 109 -8.47 -7.03 3.03
N MET A 110 -7.80 -8.17 2.86
CA MET A 110 -7.92 -9.07 1.73
C MET A 110 -7.33 -10.43 2.08
N GLN A 111 -7.58 -11.43 1.25
CA GLN A 111 -7.10 -12.79 1.44
C GLN A 111 -5.57 -12.86 1.32
N GLU A 112 -5.03 -12.27 0.26
CA GLU A 112 -3.64 -12.47 -0.17
C GLU A 112 -2.68 -11.34 0.23
N PRO A 113 -1.39 -11.65 0.47
CA PRO A 113 -0.35 -10.65 0.65
C PRO A 113 -0.08 -9.88 -0.65
N VAL A 114 0.24 -8.58 -0.54
CA VAL A 114 0.63 -7.73 -1.67
C VAL A 114 2.04 -7.19 -1.46
N LEU A 115 2.83 -7.15 -2.55
CA LEU A 115 4.22 -6.71 -2.52
C LEU A 115 4.33 -5.18 -2.30
N PRO A 116 5.38 -4.70 -1.60
CA PRO A 116 5.63 -3.26 -1.46
C PRO A 116 5.84 -2.57 -2.81
N GLY A 117 5.32 -1.36 -2.95
CA GLY A 117 5.37 -0.55 -4.18
C GLY A 117 4.28 -0.89 -5.20
N CYS A 118 3.56 -2.00 -5.04
CA CYS A 118 2.35 -2.27 -5.82
C CYS A 118 1.19 -1.40 -5.31
N PHE A 119 0.23 -1.10 -6.20
CA PHE A 119 -1.02 -0.47 -5.82
C PHE A 119 -2.22 -1.37 -6.10
N LEU A 120 -3.31 -1.13 -5.39
CA LEU A 120 -4.58 -1.83 -5.53
C LEU A 120 -5.74 -0.86 -5.35
N ARG A 121 -6.96 -1.26 -5.74
CA ARG A 121 -8.18 -0.49 -5.44
C ARG A 121 -8.79 -0.96 -4.14
N ALA A 122 -9.14 -0.03 -3.27
CA ALA A 122 -9.75 -0.34 -1.99
C ALA A 122 -10.90 0.61 -1.63
N ARG A 123 -11.89 0.06 -0.93
CA ARG A 123 -13.01 0.81 -0.35
C ARG A 123 -12.80 1.00 1.14
N ALA A 124 -12.79 2.25 1.59
CA ALA A 124 -12.76 2.56 3.02
C ALA A 124 -14.06 2.10 3.69
N ILE A 125 -13.94 1.45 4.86
CA ILE A 125 -15.09 0.91 5.62
C ILE A 125 -15.17 1.48 7.04
N VAL A 126 -14.07 1.97 7.60
CA VAL A 126 -14.03 2.70 8.88
C VAL A 126 -12.76 3.55 9.01
N LEU A 127 -12.91 4.67 9.70
CA LEU A 127 -11.81 5.47 10.21
C LEU A 127 -11.50 5.02 11.64
N MET A 128 -10.24 4.73 11.92
CA MET A 128 -9.77 4.37 13.25
C MET A 128 -8.94 5.53 13.81
N PRO A 129 -9.50 6.34 14.71
CA PRO A 129 -8.78 7.45 15.31
C PRO A 129 -7.65 6.91 16.19
N MET A 130 -6.45 7.45 16.03
CA MET A 130 -5.35 7.18 16.95
C MET A 130 -4.62 8.44 17.34
N ILE A 131 -3.92 8.35 18.45
CA ILE A 131 -2.96 9.35 18.92
C ILE A 131 -1.63 8.63 19.07
N ASP A 132 -0.62 9.01 18.28
CA ASP A 132 0.76 8.52 18.41
C ASP A 132 1.66 9.66 18.91
N GLY A 133 2.35 9.46 20.02
CA GLY A 133 3.22 10.48 20.61
C GLY A 133 2.55 11.80 21.00
N GLY A 134 1.21 11.87 21.02
CA GLY A 134 0.43 13.10 21.25
C GLY A 134 -0.08 13.77 19.97
N GLU A 135 0.34 13.28 18.80
CA GLU A 135 -0.13 13.75 17.50
C GLU A 135 -1.26 12.86 16.97
N LYS A 136 -2.14 13.45 16.19
CA LYS A 136 -3.29 12.76 15.60
C LYS A 136 -2.83 11.92 14.41
N ASP A 137 -3.03 10.61 14.48
CA ASP A 137 -2.61 9.62 13.48
C ASP A 137 -3.79 8.72 13.09
N ASP A 138 -4.81 9.33 12.48
CA ASP A 138 -5.99 8.60 12.03
C ASP A 138 -5.62 7.62 10.92
N LYS A 139 -6.05 6.37 11.07
CA LYS A 139 -5.83 5.33 10.04
C LYS A 139 -7.13 4.86 9.43
N ILE A 140 -7.14 4.65 8.13
CA ILE A 140 -8.29 4.07 7.44
C ILE A 140 -8.17 2.54 7.49
N ILE A 141 -9.29 1.86 7.72
CA ILE A 141 -9.44 0.44 7.42
C ILE A 141 -10.26 0.32 6.15
N ALA A 142 -9.72 -0.40 5.18
CA ALA A 142 -10.31 -0.59 3.87
C ALA A 142 -10.33 -2.08 3.47
N VAL A 143 -11.17 -2.42 2.49
CA VAL A 143 -11.21 -3.73 1.85
C VAL A 143 -10.76 -3.62 0.41
N CYS A 144 -10.04 -4.62 -0.11
CA CYS A 144 -9.70 -4.66 -1.53
C CYS A 144 -10.98 -4.78 -2.37
N ALA A 145 -11.19 -3.83 -3.29
CA ALA A 145 -12.37 -3.77 -4.14
C ALA A 145 -12.40 -4.88 -5.22
N ASP A 146 -11.25 -5.54 -5.42
CA ASP A 146 -11.04 -6.59 -6.42
C ASP A 146 -10.95 -8.00 -5.80
N ASP A 147 -11.04 -8.13 -4.48
CA ASP A 147 -11.03 -9.42 -3.78
C ASP A 147 -12.46 -9.99 -3.67
N LEU A 148 -12.70 -11.20 -4.18
CA LEU A 148 -14.02 -11.85 -4.15
C LEU A 148 -14.62 -11.97 -2.75
N GLU A 149 -13.79 -12.24 -1.74
CA GLU A 149 -14.21 -12.46 -0.35
C GLU A 149 -14.44 -11.15 0.39
N TYR A 150 -13.84 -10.03 -0.03
CA TYR A 150 -13.89 -8.77 0.71
C TYR A 150 -14.60 -7.62 -0.01
N LYS A 151 -14.72 -7.68 -1.35
CA LYS A 151 -15.26 -6.57 -2.16
C LYS A 151 -16.70 -6.18 -1.85
N HIS A 152 -17.45 -7.05 -1.18
CA HIS A 152 -18.85 -6.80 -0.84
C HIS A 152 -19.01 -6.04 0.49
N PHE A 153 -17.95 -5.92 1.30
CA PHE A 153 -18.02 -5.14 2.53
C PHE A 153 -18.13 -3.64 2.21
N THR A 154 -19.10 -2.98 2.84
CA THR A 154 -19.33 -1.53 2.71
C THR A 154 -19.22 -0.80 4.05
N ASN A 155 -19.33 -1.51 5.16
CA ASN A 155 -19.26 -0.94 6.50
C ASN A 155 -18.53 -1.89 7.46
N TYR A 156 -17.74 -1.34 8.39
CA TYR A 156 -17.05 -2.17 9.38
C TYR A 156 -17.98 -3.02 10.26
N LYS A 157 -19.25 -2.65 10.41
CA LYS A 157 -20.24 -3.44 11.15
C LYS A 157 -20.51 -4.80 10.50
N GLU A 158 -20.29 -4.92 9.19
CA GLU A 158 -20.43 -6.17 8.45
C GLU A 158 -19.27 -7.14 8.73
N LEU A 159 -18.17 -6.64 9.32
CA LEU A 159 -17.08 -7.48 9.80
C LEU A 159 -17.39 -8.17 11.14
N VAL A 160 -18.59 -8.06 11.71
CA VAL A 160 -18.93 -8.63 13.03
C VAL A 160 -20.02 -9.73 12.90
N PRO A 161 -20.20 -10.59 13.91
CA PRO A 161 -19.94 -12.04 13.90
C PRO A 161 -20.88 -12.93 13.08
N HIS A 162 -21.92 -12.39 12.43
CA HIS A 162 -22.98 -13.23 11.84
C HIS A 162 -22.70 -13.70 10.41
N ALA A 163 -21.77 -13.07 9.68
CA ALA A 163 -21.49 -13.42 8.28
C ALA A 163 -20.30 -14.38 8.10
N SER A 164 -19.31 -14.35 8.99
CA SER A 164 -18.12 -15.21 8.93
C SER A 164 -17.37 -15.18 10.28
N PRO A 165 -17.02 -16.33 10.89
CA PRO A 165 -16.25 -16.36 12.15
C PRO A 165 -14.90 -15.63 12.07
N ARG A 166 -14.35 -15.40 10.87
CA ARG A 166 -13.04 -14.79 10.64
C ARG A 166 -13.03 -13.26 10.79
N SER A 167 -14.16 -12.59 10.63
CA SER A 167 -14.18 -11.12 10.50
C SER A 167 -14.13 -10.39 11.85
N ASP A 168 -14.77 -10.91 12.90
CA ASP A 168 -14.81 -10.27 14.24
C ASP A 168 -13.41 -10.28 14.91
N ILE A 169 -12.64 -11.32 14.60
CA ILE A 169 -11.24 -11.47 14.99
C ILE A 169 -10.37 -10.40 14.30
N SER A 170 -10.74 -9.96 13.08
CA SER A 170 -9.95 -9.04 12.28
C SER A 170 -9.82 -7.67 12.95
N LEU A 171 -10.93 -7.00 13.29
CA LEU A 171 -10.88 -5.67 13.91
C LEU A 171 -10.22 -5.68 15.29
N LYS A 172 -10.47 -6.71 16.10
CA LYS A 172 -9.83 -6.88 17.41
C LYS A 172 -8.32 -7.09 17.27
N ILE A 173 -7.88 -7.93 16.32
CA ILE A 173 -6.45 -8.11 16.04
C ILE A 173 -5.81 -6.81 15.57
N VAL A 174 -6.48 -6.05 14.70
CA VAL A 174 -5.96 -4.75 14.20
C VAL A 174 -5.79 -3.76 15.34
N SER A 175 -6.84 -3.55 16.14
CA SER A 175 -6.79 -2.65 17.29
C SER A 175 -5.72 -3.09 18.29
N PHE A 176 -5.64 -4.39 18.59
CA PHE A 176 -4.64 -4.94 19.49
C PHE A 176 -3.22 -4.75 18.97
N PHE A 177 -2.97 -5.05 17.68
CA PHE A 177 -1.68 -4.88 17.04
C PHE A 177 -1.24 -3.42 17.09
N LEU A 178 -2.09 -2.47 16.68
CA LEU A 178 -1.71 -1.05 16.64
C LEU A 178 -1.49 -0.47 18.05
N VAL A 179 -2.34 -0.82 19.02
CA VAL A 179 -2.17 -0.37 20.42
C VAL A 179 -0.90 -0.91 21.05
N LEU A 180 -0.59 -2.20 20.86
CA LEU A 180 0.65 -2.79 21.38
C LEU A 180 1.88 -2.25 20.65
N TYR A 181 1.78 -2.10 19.34
CA TYR A 181 2.85 -1.57 18.52
C TYR A 181 3.28 -0.18 19.01
N ILE A 182 2.33 0.73 19.18
CA ILE A 182 2.57 2.09 19.69
C ILE A 182 3.09 2.05 21.13
N LYS A 183 2.48 1.26 22.02
CA LYS A 183 2.96 1.13 23.41
C LYS A 183 4.40 0.65 23.49
N TYR A 184 4.79 -0.33 22.68
CA TYR A 184 6.16 -0.84 22.67
C TYR A 184 7.15 0.20 22.16
N ILE A 185 6.79 0.98 21.13
CA ILE A 185 7.62 2.10 20.66
C ILE A 185 7.81 3.12 21.79
N LEU A 186 6.74 3.50 22.48
CA LEU A 186 6.82 4.48 23.57
C LEU A 186 7.70 4.00 24.72
N VAL A 187 7.54 2.75 25.17
CA VAL A 187 8.35 2.15 26.23
C VAL A 187 9.82 2.09 25.82
N PHE A 188 10.10 1.68 24.58
CA PHE A 188 11.48 1.61 24.11
C PHE A 188 12.12 3.01 23.99
N ARG A 189 11.36 4.00 23.52
CA ARG A 189 11.83 5.40 23.42
C ARG A 189 12.14 5.99 24.80
N LEU A 190 11.29 5.71 25.80
CA LEU A 190 11.52 6.09 27.20
C LEU A 190 12.75 5.39 27.80
N PHE A 191 12.91 4.09 27.54
CA PHE A 191 14.07 3.34 28.02
C PHE A 191 15.38 3.84 27.38
N HIS A 192 15.36 4.18 26.10
CA HIS A 192 16.51 4.74 25.42
C HIS A 192 16.87 6.13 25.96
N LEU A 193 15.89 7.01 26.18
CA LEU A 193 16.08 8.32 26.80
C LEU A 193 16.69 8.21 28.21
N PHE A 194 16.24 7.23 29.00
CA PHE A 194 16.78 6.95 30.33
C PHE A 194 18.26 6.55 30.27
N LEU A 195 18.63 5.66 29.34
CA LEU A 195 20.03 5.25 29.15
C LEU A 195 20.91 6.40 28.65
N THR A 196 20.43 7.23 27.73
CA THR A 196 21.19 8.39 27.26
C THR A 196 21.39 9.42 28.37
N SER A 197 20.41 9.59 29.26
CA SER A 197 20.53 10.48 30.42
C SER A 197 21.60 9.99 31.40
N ILE A 198 21.65 8.68 31.68
CA ILE A 198 22.68 8.08 32.55
C ILE A 198 24.08 8.21 31.94
N SER A 199 24.23 8.10 30.62
CA SER A 199 25.53 8.21 29.95
C SER A 199 26.11 9.64 29.91
N THR A 200 25.30 10.66 30.25
CA THR A 200 25.73 12.07 30.33
C THR A 200 26.11 12.53 31.74
N TYR A 201 26.09 11.64 32.73
CA TYR A 201 26.61 11.88 34.09
C TYR A 201 27.86 11.04 34.36
#